data_AF-A0AAV3X9S3-F1
#
_entry.id   AF-A0AAV3X9S3-F1
#
_cell.length_a   1.000
_cell.length_b   1.000
_cell.length_c   1.000
_cell.angle_alpha   90.00
_cell.angle_beta   90.00
_cell.angle_gamma   90.00
#
_symmetry.space_group_name_H-M   'P 1'
#
loop_
_entity.id
_entity.type
_entity.pdbx_description
1 polymer ?
#
loop_
_entity_poly.entity_id
_entity_poly.type
_entity_poly.pdbx_seq_one_letter_code
_entity_poly.pdbx_strand_id
1 'polypeptide(L)' 'MAEFPVLLDSCVMFPMYLRDTLLSAAEAGLYTRYWSQEILDGATRFMNSVIL' A
#
# COMPACT_ATOMS: atom_id res chain seq x y z
N MET A 1 0.68 21.09 0.45
CA MET A 1 1.11 19.83 1.09
C MET A 1 -0.16 19.04 1.27
N ALA A 2 -0.38 17.93 0.55
CA ALA A 2 -1.69 17.30 0.51
C ALA A 2 -2.12 16.81 1.90
N GLU A 3 -3.20 17.42 2.40
CA GLU A 3 -3.77 17.23 3.75
C GLU A 3 -4.67 16.00 3.85
N PHE A 4 -4.49 15.02 2.94
CA PHE A 4 -5.34 13.86 2.82
C PHE A 4 -4.57 12.60 3.23
N PRO A 5 -4.66 12.18 4.52
CA PRO A 5 -4.15 10.90 4.95
C PRO A 5 -5.01 9.79 4.35
N VAL A 6 -4.40 8.87 3.62
CA VAL A 6 -5.07 7.71 3.01
C VAL A 6 -4.53 6.44 3.64
N LEU A 7 -5.44 5.63 4.17
CA LEU A 7 -5.16 4.29 4.65
C LEU A 7 -5.35 3.32 3.48
N LEU A 8 -4.28 2.63 3.11
CA LEU A 8 -4.28 1.65 2.03
C LEU A 8 -4.39 0.25 2.63
N ASP A 9 -5.37 -0.54 2.21
CA ASP A 9 -5.50 -1.91 2.69
C ASP A 9 -4.37 -2.81 2.15
N SER A 10 -4.00 -3.84 2.90
CA SER A 10 -2.95 -4.80 2.52
C SER A 10 -3.19 -5.47 1.17
N CYS A 11 -4.45 -5.65 0.75
CA CYS A 11 -4.80 -6.28 -0.53
C CYS A 11 -4.32 -5.50 -1.75
N VAL A 12 -4.16 -4.17 -1.65
CA VAL A 12 -3.74 -3.32 -2.78
C VAL A 12 -2.24 -3.42 -3.05
N MET A 13 -1.48 -4.02 -2.14
CA MET A 13 -0.04 -4.25 -2.30
C MET A 13 0.28 -5.48 -3.17
N PHE A 14 -0.72 -6.33 -3.44
CA PHE A 14 -0.56 -7.56 -4.21
C PHE A 14 -0.41 -7.32 -5.72
N PRO A 15 -1.34 -6.62 -6.41
CA PRO A 15 -1.18 -6.38 -7.83
C PRO A 15 -0.04 -5.38 -8.02
N MET A 16 1.04 -5.82 -8.66
CA MET A 16 2.25 -5.00 -8.84
C MET A 16 1.91 -3.64 -9.47
N TYR A 17 1.03 -3.61 -10.46
CA TYR A 17 0.59 -2.38 -11.13
C TYR A 17 -0.17 -1.43 -10.20
N LEU A 18 -1.01 -1.97 -9.31
CA LEU A 18 -1.82 -1.17 -8.39
C LEU A 18 -0.94 -0.57 -7.29
N ARG A 19 -0.06 -1.39 -6.71
CA ARG A 19 0.94 -0.96 -5.73
C ARG A 19 1.80 0.16 -6.29
N ASP A 20 2.33 -0.02 -7.51
CA ASP A 20 3.22 0.94 -8.16
C ASP A 20 2.52 2.27 -8.47
N THR A 21 1.27 2.20 -8.94
CA THR A 21 0.42 3.38 -9.19
C THR A 21 0.15 4.15 -7.91
N LEU A 22 -0.21 3.46 -6.82
CA LEU A 22 -0.50 4.08 -5.53
C LEU A 22 0.75 4.68 -4.87
N LEU A 23 1.89 3.99 -4.94
CA LEU A 23 3.16 4.56 -4.47
C LEU A 23 3.54 5.80 -5.28
N SER A 24 3.48 5.72 -6.61
CA SER A 24 3.78 6.85 -7.49
C SER A 24 2.84 8.04 -7.25
N ALA A 25 1.55 7.79 -6.99
CA ALA A 25 0.58 8.82 -6.66
C ALA A 25 0.88 9.50 -5.31
N ALA A 26 1.31 8.74 -4.31
CA ALA A 26 1.74 9.28 -3.02
C ALA A 26 3.04 10.10 -3.17
N GLU A 27 4.00 9.64 -3.97
CA GLU A 27 5.25 10.36 -4.26
C GLU A 27 5.01 11.66 -5.05
N ALA A 28 4.02 11.65 -5.96
CA ALA A 28 3.56 12.86 -6.65
C ALA A 28 2.83 13.86 -5.72
N GLY A 29 2.65 13.51 -4.44
CA GLY A 29 2.04 14.38 -3.44
C GLY A 29 0.52 14.48 -3.56
N LEU A 30 -0.15 13.51 -4.21
CA LEU A 30 -1.62 13.48 -4.30
C LEU A 30 -2.28 13.17 -2.95
N TYR A 31 -1.61 12.39 -2.10
CA TYR A 31 -2.05 12.07 -0.75
C TYR A 31 -0.88 11.66 0.15
N THR A 32 -1.10 11.67 1.47
CA THR A 32 -0.14 11.16 2.45
C THR A 32 -0.49 9.71 2.78
N ARG A 33 0.41 8.77 2.48
CA ARG A 33 0.20 7.36 2.80
C ARG A 33 0.32 7.13 4.31
N TYR A 34 -0.63 6.39 4.87
CA TYR A 34 -0.54 5.88 6.24
C TYR A 34 -0.63 4.34 6.23
N TRP A 35 0.21 3.73 7.06
CA TRP A 35 0.27 2.28 7.22
C TRP A 35 0.19 1.94 8.71
N SER A 36 -0.73 1.04 9.07
CA SER A 36 -0.70 0.39 10.38
C SER A 36 0.16 -0.87 10.31
N GLN A 37 0.63 -1.33 11.46
CA GLN A 37 1.42 -2.56 11.55
C GLN A 37 0.62 -3.77 11.03
N GLU A 38 -0.69 -3.82 11.30
CA GLU A 38 -1.59 -4.88 10.79
C GLU A 38 -1.66 -4.93 9.26
N ILE A 39 -1.61 -3.78 8.58
CA ILE A 39 -1.64 -3.72 7.13
C ILE A 39 -0.33 -4.25 6.54
N LEU A 40 0.80 -3.90 7.16
CA LEU A 40 2.12 -4.41 6.76
C LEU A 40 2.25 -5.92 7.00
N ASP A 41 1.73 -6.41 8.13
CA ASP A 41 1.64 -7.85 8.43
C ASP A 41 0.72 -8.58 7.44
N GLY A 42 -0.43 -7.99 7.10
CA GLY A 42 -1.35 -8.51 6.09
C GLY A 42 -0.67 -8.64 4.72
N ALA A 43 0.05 -7.61 4.29
CA ALA A 43 0.76 -7.62 3.01
C ALA A 43 1.89 -8.66 3.00
N THR A 44 2.64 -8.78 4.10
CA THR A 44 3.71 -9.77 4.26
C THR A 44 3.16 -11.19 4.26
N ARG A 45 2.03 -11.44 4.93
CA ARG A 45 1.37 -12.75 4.95
C ARG A 45 0.85 -13.15 3.58
N PHE A 46 0.23 -12.22 2.86
CA PHE A 46 -0.21 -12.47 1.48
C PHE A 46 0.98 -12.80 0.57
N MET A 47 2.07 -12.03 0.65
CA MET A 47 3.25 -12.23 -0.18
C MET A 47 3.94 -13.59 0.09
N ASN A 48 3.95 -14.06 1.34
CA ASN A 48 4.45 -15.39 1.71
C ASN A 48 3.52 -16.54 1.25
N SER A 49 2.23 -16.29 1.07
CA SER A 49 1.25 -17.32 0.69
C SER A 49 1.24 -17.64 -0.81
N VAL A 50 1.80 -16.78 -1.66
CA VAL A 50 1.84 -16.96 -3.13
C VAL A 50 3.15 -17.63 -3.61
N ILE A 51 4.10 -17.84 -2.70
CA ILE A 51 5.41 -18.46 -2.97
C ILE A 51 5.41 -19.97 -2.65
N LEU A 52 4.28 -20.53 -2.21
CA LEU A 52 4.05 -21.97 -1.99
C LEU A 52 3.04 -22.54 -2.98
#